data_AF-A0A2S7YR22-F1
#
_entry.id   AF-A0A2S7YR22-F1
#
_cell.length_a   1.000
_cell.length_b   1.000
_cell.length_c   1.000
_cell.angle_alpha   90.00
_cell.angle_beta   90.00
_cell.angle_gamma   90.00
#
_symmetry.space_group_name_H-M   'P 1'
#
loop_
_entity.id
_entity.type
_entity.pdbx_description
1 polymer ?
#
loop_
_entity_poly.entity_id
_entity_poly.type
_entity_poly.pdbx_seq_one_letter_code
_entity_poly.pdbx_strand_id
1 'polypeptide(L)'
;MNQKAEKFDLLVADLNKGGNSWFTKEEMTDDLHTVVYHGRLDVHEHSLPVFIVVDDSAFSYARIAITTTSIDEKVIPAVLKELNTLNQDYKVSKYYVSNEDNNIYMDVSVPGLTEQFDPTVVVNLLLEVVQPHLDAVHKGILKVAGLA
;
A
#
# COMPACT_ATOMS: atom_id res chain seq x y z
N MET A 1 19.60 7.07 -10.60
CA MET A 1 19.69 6.71 -9.18
C MET A 1 18.60 7.49 -8.47
N ASN A 2 17.68 6.78 -7.81
CA ASN A 2 16.47 7.36 -7.25
C ASN A 2 16.74 7.96 -5.87
N GLN A 3 16.71 9.28 -5.78
CA GLN A 3 17.01 10.01 -4.54
C GLN A 3 15.94 9.84 -3.45
N LYS A 4 14.69 9.53 -3.82
CA LYS A 4 13.66 9.18 -2.83
C LYS A 4 13.96 7.82 -2.20
N ALA A 5 14.42 6.86 -3.00
CA ALA A 5 14.87 5.57 -2.53
C ALA A 5 16.07 5.72 -1.57
N GLU A 6 17.04 6.58 -1.86
CA GLU A 6 18.16 6.86 -0.93
C GLU A 6 17.67 7.35 0.45
N LYS A 7 16.69 8.26 0.47
CA LYS A 7 16.07 8.71 1.72
C LYS A 7 15.37 7.57 2.45
N PHE A 8 14.65 6.72 1.71
CA PHE A 8 13.96 5.57 2.30
C PHE A 8 14.95 4.51 2.82
N ASP A 9 16.07 4.27 2.12
CA ASP A 9 17.14 3.38 2.54
C ASP A 9 17.73 3.81 3.89
N LEU A 10 17.91 5.12 4.11
CA LEU A 10 18.36 5.66 5.40
C LEU A 10 17.37 5.37 6.54
N LEU A 11 16.06 5.52 6.27
CA LEU A 11 15.01 5.19 7.23
C LEU A 11 15.03 3.68 7.56
N VAL A 12 15.08 2.82 6.54
CA VAL A 12 15.12 1.36 6.72
C VAL A 12 16.37 0.94 7.50
N ALA A 13 17.53 1.52 7.19
CA ALA A 13 18.76 1.26 7.91
C ALA A 13 18.66 1.67 9.40
N ASP A 14 17.95 2.76 9.70
CA ASP A 14 17.72 3.18 11.08
C ASP A 14 16.77 2.25 11.83
N LEU A 15 15.65 1.85 11.21
CA LEU A 15 14.73 0.86 11.75
C LEU A 15 15.44 -0.48 12.05
N ASN A 16 16.29 -0.95 11.14
CA ASN A 16 17.07 -2.17 11.32
C ASN A 16 17.98 -2.14 12.56
N LYS A 17 18.52 -0.98 12.96
CA LYS A 17 19.32 -0.86 14.20
C LYS A 17 18.49 -1.18 15.44
N GLY A 18 17.18 -0.93 15.40
CA GLY A 18 16.22 -1.30 16.42
C GLY A 18 15.82 -2.78 16.40
N GLY A 19 16.43 -3.60 15.54
CA GLY A 19 16.09 -5.02 15.35
C GLY A 19 14.88 -5.25 14.43
N ASN A 20 14.43 -4.21 13.73
CA ASN A 20 13.23 -4.24 12.92
C ASN A 20 13.59 -4.42 11.44
N SER A 21 13.37 -5.62 10.92
CA SER A 21 13.61 -5.99 9.52
C SER A 21 12.35 -5.99 8.66
N TRP A 22 11.45 -5.00 8.84
CA TRP A 22 10.15 -4.97 8.16
C TRP A 22 10.22 -4.86 6.64
N PHE A 23 11.30 -4.28 6.09
CA PHE A 23 11.36 -3.96 4.66
C PHE A 23 12.40 -4.78 3.91
N THR A 24 11.99 -5.31 2.75
CA THR A 24 12.89 -5.86 1.72
C THR A 24 12.87 -4.96 0.51
N LYS A 25 14.05 -4.63 -0.05
CA LYS A 25 14.19 -3.73 -1.21
C LYS A 25 14.24 -4.54 -2.51
N GLU A 26 13.56 -4.05 -3.54
CA GLU A 26 13.61 -4.54 -4.91
C GLU A 26 13.80 -3.35 -5.86
N GLU A 27 14.78 -3.43 -6.76
CA GLU A 27 15.06 -2.38 -7.76
C GLU A 27 14.55 -2.83 -9.13
N MET A 28 13.71 -2.00 -9.75
CA MET A 28 13.18 -2.26 -11.09
C MET A 28 14.15 -1.79 -12.16
N THR A 29 14.09 -2.44 -13.33
CA THR A 29 14.79 -1.99 -14.53
C THR A 29 13.81 -1.26 -15.45
N ASP A 30 13.49 -0.01 -15.12
CA ASP A 30 12.61 0.86 -15.90
C ASP A 30 13.19 2.28 -16.05
N ASP A 31 12.54 3.10 -16.87
CA ASP A 31 12.98 4.48 -17.18
C ASP A 31 12.80 5.45 -16.00
N LEU A 32 12.01 5.08 -14.97
CA LEU A 32 11.72 5.91 -13.81
C LEU A 32 12.60 5.58 -12.60
N HIS A 33 13.52 4.62 -12.74
CA HIS A 33 14.37 4.11 -11.66
C HIS A 33 13.53 3.69 -10.44
N THR A 34 12.45 2.95 -10.69
CA THR A 34 11.53 2.52 -9.64
C THR A 34 12.21 1.60 -8.63
N VAL A 35 11.95 1.86 -7.35
CA VAL A 35 12.34 1.00 -6.24
C VAL A 35 11.09 0.65 -5.44
N VAL A 36 10.96 -0.63 -5.10
CA VAL A 36 9.85 -1.17 -4.32
C VAL A 36 10.38 -1.66 -2.98
N TYR A 37 9.81 -1.16 -1.89
CA TYR A 37 10.04 -1.68 -0.54
C TYR A 37 8.85 -2.55 -0.13
N HIS A 38 9.12 -3.84 0.03
CA HIS A 38 8.16 -4.85 0.47
C HIS A 38 8.09 -4.85 1.99
N GLY A 39 6.92 -4.60 2.55
CA GLY A 39 6.65 -4.64 3.97
C GLY A 39 5.32 -5.33 4.29
N ARG A 40 4.90 -5.21 5.55
CA ARG A 40 3.64 -5.77 6.04
C ARG A 40 2.93 -4.79 6.96
N LEU A 41 1.60 -4.84 6.96
CA LEU A 41 0.74 -4.08 7.85
C LEU A 41 -0.25 -5.05 8.52
N ASP A 42 -0.19 -5.12 9.84
CA ASP A 42 -1.09 -5.97 10.62
C ASP A 42 -2.44 -5.27 10.79
N VAL A 43 -3.51 -5.93 10.34
CA VAL A 43 -4.91 -5.50 10.43
C VAL A 43 -5.71 -6.65 11.02
N HIS A 44 -6.12 -6.51 12.29
CA HIS A 44 -6.61 -7.61 13.12
C HIS A 44 -5.72 -8.86 13.05
N GLU A 45 -6.29 -10.01 12.65
CA GLU A 45 -5.59 -11.28 12.45
C GLU A 45 -4.85 -11.41 11.10
N HIS A 46 -4.90 -10.40 10.24
CA HIS A 46 -4.31 -10.44 8.90
C HIS A 46 -3.03 -9.60 8.83
N SER A 47 -1.94 -10.20 8.37
CA SER A 47 -0.71 -9.49 7.99
C SER A 47 -0.77 -9.17 6.49
N LEU A 48 -1.19 -7.95 6.13
CA LEU A 48 -1.37 -7.53 4.75
C LEU A 48 -0.03 -7.15 4.09
N PRO A 49 0.30 -7.66 2.89
CA PRO A 49 1.44 -7.18 2.12
C PRO A 49 1.32 -5.69 1.79
N VAL A 50 2.41 -4.95 1.97
CA VAL A 50 2.53 -3.54 1.59
C VAL A 50 3.71 -3.35 0.65
N PHE A 51 3.52 -2.58 -0.41
CA PHE A 51 4.54 -2.21 -1.37
C PHE A 51 4.67 -0.69 -1.39
N ILE A 52 5.77 -0.16 -0.88
CA ILE A 52 6.08 1.27 -0.98
C ILE A 52 6.88 1.45 -2.26
N VAL A 53 6.26 2.11 -3.23
CA VAL A 53 6.81 2.35 -4.55
C VAL A 53 7.28 3.80 -4.63
N VAL A 54 8.58 3.97 -4.86
CA VAL A 54 9.22 5.25 -5.07
C VAL A 54 9.92 5.24 -6.42
N ASP A 55 9.82 6.34 -7.15
CA ASP A 55 10.40 6.53 -8.47
C ASP A 55 10.77 8.01 -8.67
N ASP A 56 11.32 8.36 -9.83
CA ASP A 56 11.71 9.75 -10.16
C ASP A 56 10.51 10.67 -10.48
N SER A 57 9.26 10.18 -10.38
CA SER A 57 8.06 10.99 -10.61
C SER A 57 7.74 11.92 -9.43
N ALA A 58 6.74 12.78 -9.58
CA ALA A 58 6.23 13.64 -8.52
C ALA A 58 5.39 12.89 -7.46
N PHE A 59 5.16 11.60 -7.64
CA PHE A 59 4.36 10.77 -6.76
C PHE A 59 5.18 9.60 -6.23
N SER A 60 4.83 9.16 -5.04
CA SER A 60 5.16 7.85 -4.52
C SER A 60 3.88 7.27 -3.97
N TYR A 61 3.80 5.96 -3.78
CA TYR A 61 2.59 5.38 -3.21
C TYR A 61 2.90 4.17 -2.35
N ALA A 62 2.06 3.95 -1.36
CA ALA A 62 1.99 2.68 -0.67
C ALA A 62 0.80 1.90 -1.22
N ARG A 63 1.04 0.71 -1.76
CA ARG A 63 0.02 -0.25 -2.18
C ARG A 63 -0.15 -1.30 -1.10
N ILE A 64 -1.38 -1.49 -0.64
CA ILE A 64 -1.74 -2.52 0.32
C ILE A 64 -2.55 -3.59 -0.41
N ALA A 65 -2.13 -4.85 -0.30
CA ALA A 65 -2.92 -5.99 -0.76
C ALA A 65 -4.03 -6.28 0.25
N ILE A 66 -5.27 -5.92 -0.08
CA ILE A 66 -6.45 -6.11 0.76
C ILE A 66 -6.87 -7.59 0.77
N THR A 67 -6.68 -8.27 -0.37
CA THR A 67 -6.79 -9.72 -0.49
C THR A 67 -5.44 -10.31 -0.91
N THR A 68 -5.09 -11.47 -0.35
CA THR A 68 -3.88 -12.22 -0.73
C THR A 68 -4.14 -13.29 -1.79
N THR A 69 -5.39 -13.43 -2.20
CA THR A 69 -5.87 -14.36 -3.23
C THR A 69 -6.91 -13.67 -4.09
N SER A 70 -6.94 -14.03 -5.38
CA SER A 70 -7.88 -13.52 -6.36
C SER A 70 -9.33 -13.73 -5.92
N ILE A 71 -10.20 -12.75 -6.15
CA ILE A 71 -11.64 -12.89 -5.95
C ILE A 71 -12.33 -13.49 -7.19
N ASP A 72 -13.45 -14.20 -7.00
CA ASP A 72 -14.24 -14.75 -8.11
C ASP A 72 -14.86 -13.60 -8.93
N GLU A 73 -14.80 -13.70 -10.27
CA GLU A 73 -15.34 -12.68 -11.17
C GLU A 73 -16.83 -12.37 -10.91
N LYS A 74 -17.60 -13.34 -10.42
CA LYS A 74 -19.03 -13.20 -10.09
C LYS A 74 -19.27 -12.21 -8.95
N VAL A 75 -18.32 -12.05 -8.03
CA VAL A 75 -18.47 -11.13 -6.89
C VAL A 75 -17.91 -9.73 -7.18
N ILE A 76 -17.14 -9.56 -8.26
CA ILE A 76 -16.54 -8.26 -8.66
C ILE A 76 -17.58 -7.13 -8.71
N PRO A 77 -18.78 -7.27 -9.30
CA PRO A 77 -19.75 -6.18 -9.34
C PRO A 77 -20.20 -5.70 -7.94
N ALA A 78 -20.35 -6.63 -6.99
CA ALA A 78 -20.71 -6.31 -5.62
C ALA A 78 -19.54 -5.65 -4.87
N VAL A 79 -18.32 -6.19 -5.05
CA VAL A 79 -17.09 -5.62 -4.50
C VAL A 79 -16.88 -4.20 -5.01
N LEU A 80 -16.96 -3.96 -6.31
CA LEU A 80 -16.77 -2.61 -6.88
C LEU A 80 -17.76 -1.58 -6.32
N LYS A 81 -19.00 -1.99 -6.02
CA LYS A 81 -19.98 -1.11 -5.36
C LYS A 81 -19.54 -0.74 -3.93
N GLU A 82 -19.03 -1.70 -3.17
CA GLU A 82 -18.48 -1.49 -1.83
C GLU A 82 -17.27 -0.55 -1.89
N LEU A 83 -16.28 -0.87 -2.74
CA LEU A 83 -15.06 -0.08 -2.90
C LEU A 83 -15.35 1.36 -3.36
N ASN A 84 -16.34 1.56 -4.24
CA ASN A 84 -16.74 2.90 -4.67
C ASN A 84 -17.33 3.72 -3.51
N THR A 85 -18.07 3.09 -2.62
CA THR A 85 -18.59 3.75 -1.41
C THR A 85 -17.44 4.16 -0.49
N LEU A 86 -16.49 3.25 -0.25
CA LEU A 86 -15.29 3.53 0.55
C LEU A 86 -14.44 4.66 -0.05
N ASN A 87 -14.23 4.66 -1.37
CA ASN A 87 -13.50 5.73 -2.06
C ASN A 87 -14.20 7.09 -1.97
N GLN A 88 -15.53 7.12 -1.86
CA GLN A 88 -16.28 8.36 -1.70
C GLN A 88 -16.15 8.91 -0.27
N ASP A 89 -16.15 8.02 0.73
CA ASP A 89 -16.17 8.40 2.13
C ASP A 89 -14.76 8.63 2.70
N TYR A 90 -13.74 7.97 2.15
CA TYR A 90 -12.37 8.01 2.63
C TYR A 90 -11.41 8.59 1.59
N LYS A 91 -10.95 9.83 1.83
CA LYS A 91 -10.24 10.64 0.82
C LYS A 91 -8.77 10.26 0.61
N VAL A 92 -8.17 9.52 1.54
CA VAL A 92 -6.72 9.30 1.60
C VAL A 92 -6.27 8.20 0.63
N SER A 93 -7.17 7.30 0.25
CA SER A 93 -6.82 6.12 -0.54
C SER A 93 -7.72 5.91 -1.76
N LYS A 94 -7.27 5.03 -2.65
CA LYS A 94 -8.04 4.52 -3.77
C LYS A 94 -8.03 3.00 -3.75
N TYR A 95 -9.21 2.41 -3.53
CA TYR A 95 -9.45 0.99 -3.68
C TYR A 95 -9.76 0.61 -5.13
N TYR A 96 -9.28 -0.56 -5.56
CA TYR A 96 -9.61 -1.13 -6.86
C TYR A 96 -9.42 -2.66 -6.87
N VAL A 97 -10.09 -3.32 -7.83
CA VAL A 97 -9.79 -4.71 -8.20
C VAL A 97 -8.78 -4.65 -9.34
N SER A 98 -7.66 -5.35 -9.19
CA SER A 98 -6.63 -5.42 -10.22
C SER A 98 -7.11 -6.23 -11.41
N ASN A 99 -6.88 -5.71 -12.62
CA ASN A 99 -7.22 -6.39 -13.86
C ASN A 99 -6.23 -7.52 -14.20
N GLU A 100 -5.11 -7.62 -13.48
CA GLU A 100 -4.05 -8.61 -13.75
C GLU A 100 -4.28 -9.91 -12.98
N ASP A 101 -4.73 -9.80 -11.73
CA ASP A 101 -4.79 -10.91 -10.77
C ASP A 101 -6.11 -10.99 -10.02
N ASN A 102 -7.08 -10.12 -10.28
CA ASN A 102 -8.34 -10.00 -9.53
C ASN A 102 -8.13 -9.89 -8.00
N ASN A 103 -6.98 -9.38 -7.53
CA ASN A 103 -6.81 -9.02 -6.13
C ASN A 103 -7.41 -7.64 -5.87
N ILE A 104 -7.85 -7.42 -4.63
CA ILE A 104 -8.25 -6.09 -4.17
C ILE A 104 -7.00 -5.39 -3.64
N TYR A 105 -6.73 -4.21 -4.15
CA TYR A 105 -5.66 -3.34 -3.69
C TYR A 105 -6.21 -2.01 -3.20
N MET A 106 -5.47 -1.39 -2.30
CA MET A 106 -5.64 -0.02 -1.90
C MET A 106 -4.32 0.73 -2.11
N ASP A 107 -4.36 1.78 -2.93
CA ASP A 107 -3.21 2.66 -3.12
C ASP A 107 -3.40 3.95 -2.32
N VAL A 108 -2.32 4.37 -1.67
CA VAL A 108 -2.23 5.62 -0.92
C VAL A 108 -1.14 6.47 -1.57
N SER A 109 -1.55 7.53 -2.26
CA SER A 109 -0.62 8.40 -2.98
C SER A 109 0.00 9.44 -2.05
N VAL A 110 1.32 9.57 -2.11
CA VAL A 110 2.12 10.54 -1.39
C VAL A 110 2.74 11.49 -2.42
N PRO A 111 2.14 12.69 -2.63
CA PRO A 111 2.70 13.68 -3.53
C PRO A 111 3.96 14.30 -2.92
N GLY A 112 4.98 14.48 -3.74
CA GLY A 112 6.20 15.14 -3.32
C GLY A 112 7.30 14.97 -4.36
N LEU A 113 7.90 16.08 -4.77
CA LEU A 113 9.17 16.00 -5.47
C LEU A 113 10.24 15.51 -4.49
N THR A 114 11.37 15.09 -5.04
CA THR A 114 12.48 14.52 -4.30
C THR A 114 12.90 15.34 -3.08
N GLU A 115 12.97 16.67 -3.19
CA GLU A 115 13.40 17.55 -2.11
C GLU A 115 12.44 17.50 -0.91
N GLN A 116 11.13 17.46 -1.15
CA GLN A 116 10.08 17.45 -0.11
C GLN A 116 9.71 16.03 0.35
N PHE A 117 10.18 14.99 -0.33
CA PHE A 117 9.88 13.62 0.07
C PHE A 117 10.49 13.31 1.44
N ASP A 118 9.62 12.97 2.39
CA ASP A 118 9.96 12.50 3.73
C ASP A 118 9.42 11.07 3.89
N PRO A 119 10.30 10.05 3.99
CA PRO A 119 9.86 8.66 4.11
C PRO A 119 9.13 8.37 5.43
N THR A 120 9.34 9.17 6.48
CA THR A 120 8.63 9.01 7.76
C THR A 120 7.15 9.33 7.62
N VAL A 121 6.79 10.26 6.74
CA VAL A 121 5.39 10.57 6.42
C VAL A 121 4.69 9.35 5.83
N VAL A 122 5.37 8.57 4.98
CA VAL A 122 4.81 7.34 4.39
C VAL A 122 4.51 6.32 5.49
N VAL A 123 5.44 6.11 6.42
CA VAL A 123 5.26 5.16 7.54
C VAL A 123 4.17 5.62 8.49
N ASN A 124 4.14 6.90 8.86
CA ASN A 124 3.09 7.45 9.73
C ASN A 124 1.72 7.37 9.08
N LEU A 125 1.62 7.62 7.77
CA LEU A 125 0.38 7.47 7.03
C LEU A 125 -0.13 6.02 7.06
N LEU A 126 0.78 5.04 6.96
CA LEU A 126 0.42 3.62 7.09
C LEU A 126 -0.10 3.27 8.49
N LEU A 127 0.60 3.71 9.54
CA LEU A 127 0.30 3.29 10.92
C LEU A 127 -0.83 4.11 11.57
N GLU A 128 -0.88 5.42 11.35
CA GLU A 128 -1.78 6.31 12.08
C GLU A 128 -3.10 6.57 11.34
N VAL A 129 -3.14 6.29 10.03
CA VAL A 129 -4.28 6.64 9.17
C VAL A 129 -4.82 5.42 8.45
N VAL A 130 -3.96 4.69 7.74
CA VAL A 130 -4.37 3.52 6.95
C VAL A 130 -4.76 2.33 7.84
N GLN A 131 -3.94 1.97 8.82
CA GLN A 131 -4.22 0.83 9.70
C GLN A 131 -5.55 0.99 10.45
N PRO A 132 -5.85 2.12 11.13
CA PRO A 132 -7.15 2.31 11.79
C PRO A 132 -8.34 2.27 10.82
N HIS A 133 -8.17 2.78 9.59
CA HIS A 133 -9.20 2.69 8.58
C HIS A 133 -9.46 1.23 8.16
N LEU A 134 -8.40 0.46 7.90
CA LEU A 134 -8.52 -0.94 7.54
C LEU A 134 -9.06 -1.79 8.70
N ASP A 135 -8.70 -1.49 9.95
CA ASP A 135 -9.32 -2.14 11.11
C ASP A 135 -10.84 -1.97 11.13
N ALA A 136 -11.37 -0.85 10.64
CA ALA A 136 -12.81 -0.62 10.57
C ALA A 136 -13.49 -1.34 9.38
N VAL A 137 -12.83 -1.42 8.22
CA VAL A 137 -13.51 -1.80 6.95
C VAL A 137 -13.07 -3.14 6.36
N HIS A 138 -11.90 -3.66 6.72
CA HIS A 138 -11.29 -4.84 6.07
C HIS A 138 -12.19 -6.07 6.11
N LYS A 139 -12.76 -6.40 7.28
CA LYS A 139 -13.70 -7.53 7.44
C LYS A 139 -14.96 -7.38 6.58
N GLY A 140 -15.44 -6.15 6.38
CA GLY A 140 -16.56 -5.85 5.50
C GLY A 140 -16.24 -6.15 4.04
N ILE A 141 -15.07 -5.71 3.57
CA ILE A 141 -14.58 -5.97 2.22
C ILE A 141 -14.45 -7.47 1.97
N LEU A 142 -13.80 -8.21 2.88
CA LEU A 142 -13.62 -9.67 2.75
C LEU A 142 -14.96 -10.41 2.68
N LYS A 143 -15.96 -9.97 3.46
CA LYS A 143 -17.30 -10.56 3.42
C LYS A 143 -17.98 -10.37 2.06
N VAL A 144 -17.91 -9.18 1.47
CA VAL A 144 -18.47 -8.92 0.13
C VAL A 144 -17.70 -9.71 -0.95
N ALA A 145 -16.40 -9.89 -0.75
CA ALA A 145 -15.54 -10.69 -1.62
C ALA A 145 -15.73 -12.22 -1.47
N GLY A 146 -16.50 -12.68 -0.49
CA GLY A 146 -16.70 -14.11 -0.22
C GLY A 146 -15.48 -14.81 0.42
N LEU A 147 -14.66 -14.05 1.15
CA LEU A 147 -13.41 -14.50 1.78
C LEU A 147 -13.43 -14.42 3.32
N ALA A 148 -14.58 -14.11 3.92
CA ALA A 148 -14.78 -14.02 5.37
C ALA A 148 -15.44 -15.28 5.96
#